data_AF-A0A1I2XWR1-F1
#
_entry.id   AF-A0A1I2XWR1-F1
#
_cell.length_a   1.000
_cell.length_b   1.000
_cell.length_c   1.000
_cell.angle_alpha   90.00
_cell.angle_beta   90.00
_cell.angle_gamma   90.00
#
_symmetry.space_group_name_H-M   'P 1'
#
loop_
_entity.id
_entity.type
_entity.pdbx_description
1 polymer ?
#
loop_
_entity_poly.entity_id
_entity_poly.type
_entity_poly.pdbx_seq_one_letter_code
_entity_poly.pdbx_strand_id
1 'polypeptide(L)'
;MAGLIRKAAGMHYLLDKINIKNKMFCCRIYEPDDYGNLEEEEHMHCFVLFWRDGKVYHIEHPNFEKKGIYEYDTEEEAIRKIVDYYIELRGGKESPTTQFYSVPAGISFREFNAFINNQDN
;
A
#
# COMPACT_ATOMS: atom_id res chain seq x y z
N MET A 1 -1.81 5.29 11.87
CA MET A 1 -1.76 5.57 10.42
C MET A 1 -0.39 5.94 9.84
N ALA A 2 0.32 7.00 10.29
CA ALA A 2 1.57 7.45 9.65
C ALA A 2 2.76 6.46 9.68
N GLY A 3 2.73 5.44 10.54
CA GLY A 3 3.80 4.45 10.67
C GLY A 3 3.93 3.50 9.48
N LEU A 4 2.81 3.07 8.87
CA LEU A 4 2.82 2.05 7.80
C LEU A 4 3.39 2.62 6.49
N ILE A 5 3.05 3.86 6.17
CA ILE A 5 3.59 4.60 5.01
C ILE A 5 5.12 4.71 5.10
N ARG A 6 5.64 5.08 6.28
CA ARG A 6 7.08 5.21 6.51
C ARG A 6 7.81 3.87 6.48
N LYS A 7 7.18 2.79 6.92
CA LYS A 7 7.75 1.43 6.79
C LYS A 7 7.93 1.05 5.33
N ALA A 8 6.88 1.22 4.50
CA ALA A 8 6.96 0.95 3.07
C ALA A 8 8.07 1.77 2.40
N ALA A 9 8.16 3.08 2.71
CA ALA A 9 9.21 3.95 2.21
C ALA A 9 10.63 3.55 2.67
N GLY A 10 10.77 3.14 3.93
CA GLY A 10 12.04 2.65 4.46
C GLY A 10 12.48 1.36 3.77
N MET A 11 11.56 0.42 3.54
CA MET A 11 11.86 -0.81 2.83
C MET A 11 12.22 -0.56 1.37
N HIS A 12 11.50 0.32 0.67
CA HIS A 12 11.84 0.76 -0.68
C HIS A 12 13.26 1.33 -0.75
N TYR A 13 13.58 2.27 0.15
CA TYR A 13 14.93 2.85 0.24
C TYR A 13 16.02 1.79 0.46
N LEU A 14 15.79 0.84 1.38
CA LEU A 14 16.77 -0.22 1.64
C LEU A 14 16.98 -1.12 0.42
N LEU A 15 15.91 -1.51 -0.27
CA LEU A 15 15.97 -2.33 -1.47
C LEU A 15 16.70 -1.61 -2.61
N ASP A 16 16.47 -0.32 -2.78
CA ASP A 16 17.20 0.52 -3.74
C ASP A 16 18.70 0.54 -3.43
N LYS A 17 19.08 0.64 -2.14
CA LYS A 17 20.49 0.63 -1.72
C LYS A 17 21.22 -0.67 -2.00
N ILE A 18 20.50 -1.79 -2.07
CA ILE A 18 21.05 -3.10 -2.43
C ILE A 18 20.73 -3.50 -3.88
N ASN A 19 20.29 -2.53 -4.70
CA ASN A 19 20.02 -2.69 -6.13
C ASN A 19 19.00 -3.80 -6.45
N ILE A 20 17.98 -3.95 -5.61
CA ILE A 20 16.84 -4.85 -5.86
C ILE A 20 15.71 -4.02 -6.45
N LYS A 21 15.25 -4.41 -7.65
CA LYS A 21 14.06 -3.82 -8.28
C LYS A 21 12.88 -3.96 -7.31
N ASN A 22 12.18 -2.87 -7.06
CA ASN A 22 11.05 -2.84 -6.15
C ASN A 22 10.09 -1.66 -6.47
N LYS A 23 8.84 -1.73 -5.98
CA LYS A 23 7.76 -0.75 -6.18
C LYS A 23 6.95 -0.61 -4.89
N MET A 24 6.47 0.59 -4.61
CA MET A 24 5.55 0.85 -3.50
C MET A 24 4.12 1.02 -4.01
N PHE A 25 3.17 0.48 -3.25
CA PHE A 25 1.74 0.58 -3.55
C PHE A 25 0.97 0.95 -2.29
N CYS A 26 -0.11 1.71 -2.42
CA CYS A 26 -1.07 1.91 -1.33
C CYS A 26 -2.47 1.49 -1.77
N CYS A 27 -3.17 0.81 -0.87
CA CYS A 27 -4.59 0.49 -0.97
C CYS A 27 -5.40 1.50 -0.15
N ARG A 28 -6.48 2.03 -0.74
CA ARG A 28 -7.35 3.05 -0.14
C ARG A 28 -8.65 2.43 0.36
N ILE A 29 -8.91 2.53 1.67
CA ILE A 29 -10.16 2.12 2.30
C ILE A 29 -10.94 3.38 2.67
N TYR A 30 -11.89 3.76 1.82
CA TYR A 30 -12.81 4.87 2.09
C TYR A 30 -13.93 4.38 3.04
N GLU A 31 -14.06 4.99 4.21
CA GLU A 31 -15.32 4.98 4.97
C GLU A 31 -16.21 6.15 4.47
N PRO A 32 -17.54 5.99 4.41
CA PRO A 32 -18.38 6.78 3.51
C PRO A 32 -18.78 8.16 4.09
N ASP A 33 -18.62 9.22 3.27
CA ASP A 33 -19.51 10.38 3.05
C ASP A 33 -20.36 11.00 4.19
N ASP A 34 -19.99 10.87 5.47
CA ASP A 34 -20.56 11.66 6.57
C ASP A 34 -19.62 12.82 6.95
N TYR A 35 -19.86 13.99 6.36
CA TYR A 35 -19.15 15.24 6.67
C TYR A 35 -19.38 15.73 8.13
N GLY A 36 -20.23 15.07 8.90
CA GLY A 36 -20.50 15.33 10.31
C GLY A 36 -19.68 14.49 11.30
N ASN A 37 -18.92 13.49 10.84
CA ASN A 37 -18.22 12.56 11.72
C ASN A 37 -16.71 12.48 11.41
N LEU A 38 -15.94 13.40 12.00
CA LEU A 38 -14.47 13.50 11.85
C LEU A 38 -13.70 12.36 12.55
N GLU A 39 -14.39 11.38 13.14
CA GLU A 39 -13.80 10.25 13.88
C GLU A 39 -13.72 8.94 13.07
N GLU A 40 -14.30 8.85 11.87
CA GLU A 40 -14.07 7.68 11.00
C GLU A 40 -12.68 7.77 10.35
N GLU A 41 -11.79 6.90 10.83
CA GLU A 41 -10.37 6.86 10.49
C GLU A 41 -10.19 6.36 9.05
N GLU A 42 -9.99 7.27 8.08
CA GLU A 42 -9.56 6.89 6.73
C GLU A 42 -8.40 5.87 6.79
N HIS A 43 -8.64 4.62 6.38
CA HIS A 43 -7.62 3.59 6.47
C HIS A 43 -6.85 3.48 5.13
N MET A 44 -5.55 3.75 5.17
CA MET A 44 -4.68 3.49 4.02
C MET A 44 -3.53 2.60 4.46
N HIS A 45 -3.31 1.55 3.66
CA HIS A 45 -2.23 0.61 3.85
C HIS A 45 -1.29 0.69 2.67
N CYS A 46 0.01 0.76 2.96
CA CYS A 46 1.04 0.80 1.95
C CYS A 46 1.96 -0.40 2.11
N PHE A 47 2.36 -0.98 0.98
CA PHE A 47 3.15 -2.18 0.90
C PHE A 47 4.20 -2.08 -0.21
N VAL A 48 5.17 -2.98 -0.17
CA VAL A 48 6.25 -3.04 -1.17
C VAL A 48 6.19 -4.37 -1.90
N LEU A 49 6.29 -4.32 -3.23
CA LEU A 49 6.61 -5.48 -4.05
C LEU A 49 8.05 -5.38 -4.53
N PHE A 50 8.79 -6.49 -4.49
CA PHE A 50 10.16 -6.55 -5.01
C PHE A 50 10.39 -7.80 -5.86
N TRP A 51 11.33 -7.73 -6.80
CA TRP A 51 11.60 -8.79 -7.76
C TRP A 51 12.92 -9.47 -7.44
N ARG A 52 12.90 -10.81 -7.37
CA ARG A 52 14.09 -11.63 -7.18
C ARG A 52 13.84 -13.02 -7.74
N ASP A 53 14.86 -13.63 -8.35
CA ASP A 53 14.83 -15.03 -8.83
C ASP A 53 13.61 -15.39 -9.71
N GLY A 54 13.14 -14.42 -10.51
CA GLY A 54 11.97 -14.60 -11.40
C GLY A 54 10.61 -14.57 -10.70
N LYS A 55 10.58 -14.22 -9.40
CA LYS A 55 9.38 -14.12 -8.57
C LYS A 55 9.14 -12.69 -8.10
N VAL A 56 7.92 -12.45 -7.61
CA VAL A 56 7.51 -11.22 -6.96
C VAL A 56 7.28 -11.49 -5.48
N TYR A 57 7.84 -10.64 -4.63
CA TYR A 57 7.77 -10.77 -3.19
C TYR A 57 7.11 -9.57 -2.56
N HIS A 58 6.32 -9.80 -1.52
CA HIS A 58 5.52 -8.78 -0.85
C HIS A 58 5.96 -8.59 0.60
N ILE A 59 6.22 -7.33 0.97
CA ILE A 59 6.55 -6.89 2.32
C ILE A 59 5.44 -5.95 2.84
N GLU A 60 5.16 -6.00 4.14
CA GLU A 60 4.01 -5.37 4.80
C GLU A 60 2.68 -5.96 4.29
N HIS A 61 2.46 -7.25 4.57
CA HIS A 61 1.20 -7.92 4.24
C HIS A 61 0.04 -7.29 5.03
N PRO A 62 -1.11 -7.02 4.38
CA PRO A 62 -2.23 -6.32 5.01
C PRO A 62 -2.93 -7.10 6.14
N ASN A 63 -2.91 -8.44 6.05
CA ASN A 63 -3.38 -9.33 7.10
C ASN A 63 -2.32 -9.50 8.21
N PHE A 64 -2.66 -9.13 9.45
CA PHE A 64 -1.77 -9.19 10.61
C PHE A 64 -1.39 -10.61 11.07
N GLU A 65 -2.21 -11.61 10.74
CA GLU A 65 -1.89 -13.04 10.98
C GLU A 65 -0.88 -13.56 9.95
N LYS A 66 -0.80 -12.91 8.79
CA LYS A 66 0.13 -13.25 7.72
C LYS A 66 1.48 -12.56 7.94
N LYS A 67 2.29 -13.15 8.82
CA LYS A 67 3.65 -12.69 9.12
C LYS A 67 4.65 -13.28 8.12
N GLY A 68 5.47 -12.44 7.51
CA GLY A 68 6.57 -12.86 6.64
C GLY A 68 6.60 -12.13 5.29
N ILE A 69 7.40 -12.67 4.37
CA ILE A 69 7.49 -12.21 2.98
C ILE A 69 6.72 -13.22 2.12
N TYR A 70 5.77 -12.73 1.34
CA TYR A 70 4.91 -13.58 0.50
C TYR A 70 5.39 -13.60 -0.93
N GLU A 71 5.38 -14.78 -1.56
CA GLU A 71 5.83 -14.99 -2.94
C GLU A 71 4.64 -15.12 -3.89
N TYR A 72 4.82 -14.58 -5.10
CA TYR A 72 3.87 -14.60 -6.22
C TYR A 72 4.63 -14.82 -7.53
N ASP A 73 3.93 -15.33 -8.54
CA ASP A 73 4.53 -15.55 -9.86
C ASP A 73 4.65 -14.23 -10.65
N THR A 74 3.67 -13.33 -10.54
CA THR A 74 3.68 -12.03 -11.25
C THR A 74 3.21 -10.86 -10.38
N GLU A 75 3.46 -9.63 -10.86
CA GLU A 75 3.00 -8.40 -10.21
C GLU A 75 1.47 -8.34 -10.20
N GLU A 76 0.84 -8.70 -11.31
CA GLU A 76 -0.61 -8.71 -11.49
C GLU A 76 -1.28 -9.70 -10.53
N GLU A 77 -0.69 -10.89 -10.35
CA GLU A 77 -1.18 -11.87 -9.40
C GLU A 77 -1.09 -11.35 -7.95
N ALA A 78 0.05 -10.74 -7.60
CA ALA A 78 0.28 -10.17 -6.27
C ALA A 78 -0.75 -9.06 -5.98
N ILE A 79 -0.87 -8.08 -6.88
CA ILE A 79 -1.81 -6.97 -6.74
C ILE A 79 -3.24 -7.49 -6.63
N ARG A 80 -3.66 -8.41 -7.51
CA ARG A 80 -5.00 -8.99 -7.47
C ARG A 80 -5.30 -9.66 -6.12
N LYS A 81 -4.42 -10.55 -5.64
CA LYS A 81 -4.61 -11.24 -4.35
C LYS A 81 -4.67 -10.27 -3.16
N ILE A 82 -3.89 -9.19 -3.20
CA ILE A 82 -3.89 -8.16 -2.14
C ILE A 82 -5.17 -7.34 -2.19
N VAL A 83 -5.62 -6.93 -3.38
CA VAL A 83 -6.86 -6.19 -3.59
C VAL A 83 -8.07 -7.03 -3.21
N ASP A 84 -8.14 -8.29 -3.66
CA ASP A 84 -9.22 -9.23 -3.33
C ASP A 84 -9.36 -9.38 -1.81
N TYR A 85 -8.24 -9.51 -1.08
CA TYR A 85 -8.25 -9.56 0.39
C TYR A 85 -8.89 -8.31 1.02
N TYR A 86 -8.61 -7.12 0.49
CA TYR A 86 -9.21 -5.88 0.97
C TYR A 86 -10.69 -5.75 0.62
N ILE A 87 -11.08 -6.20 -0.56
CA ILE A 87 -12.49 -6.24 -0.98
C ILE A 87 -13.29 -7.15 -0.06
N GLU A 88 -12.77 -8.35 0.22
CA GLU A 88 -13.39 -9.31 1.15
C GLU A 88 -13.52 -8.71 2.56
N LEU A 89 -12.45 -8.10 3.07
CA LEU A 89 -12.44 -7.45 4.39
C LEU A 89 -13.50 -6.35 4.51
N ARG A 90 -13.81 -5.66 3.40
CA ARG A 90 -14.79 -4.58 3.33
C ARG A 90 -16.20 -5.02 2.92
N GLY A 91 -16.48 -6.32 2.91
CA GLY A 91 -17.80 -6.83 2.52
C GLY A 91 -18.13 -6.59 1.05
N GLY A 92 -17.12 -6.66 0.17
CA GLY A 92 -17.30 -6.56 -1.29
C GLY A 92 -17.08 -5.17 -1.88
N LYS A 93 -16.73 -4.15 -1.07
CA LYS A 93 -16.47 -2.80 -1.58
C LYS A 93 -15.10 -2.70 -2.26
N GLU A 94 -15.06 -2.10 -3.44
CA GLU A 94 -13.81 -1.86 -4.17
C GLU A 94 -12.83 -1.00 -3.37
N SER A 95 -11.54 -1.35 -3.48
CA SER A 95 -10.44 -0.71 -2.76
C SER A 95 -9.34 -0.33 -3.75
N PRO A 96 -9.33 0.92 -4.25
CA PRO A 96 -8.36 1.34 -5.26
C PRO A 96 -6.93 1.16 -4.77
N THR A 97 -6.09 0.55 -5.59
CA THR A 97 -4.66 0.35 -5.31
C THR A 97 -3.82 1.12 -6.32
N THR A 98 -2.92 1.95 -5.82
CA THR A 98 -2.14 2.89 -6.63
C THR A 98 -0.67 2.74 -6.29
N GLN A 99 0.16 2.61 -7.32
CA GLN A 99 1.61 2.70 -7.18
C GLN A 99 2.00 4.14 -6.83
N PHE A 100 2.97 4.33 -5.94
CA PHE A 100 3.54 5.64 -5.66
C PHE A 100 5.07 5.58 -5.59
N TYR A 101 5.73 6.73 -5.78
CA TYR A 101 7.18 6.79 -6.01
C TYR A 101 7.97 7.43 -4.87
N SER A 102 7.32 8.22 -4.02
CA SER A 102 7.99 8.86 -2.88
C SER A 102 6.99 9.18 -1.77
N VAL A 103 7.51 9.39 -0.57
CA VAL A 103 6.74 9.91 0.57
C VAL A 103 7.32 11.28 0.92
N PRO A 104 6.60 12.38 0.65
CA PRO A 104 7.08 13.71 1.01
C PRO A 104 7.31 13.82 2.52
N ALA A 105 8.34 14.57 2.91
CA ALA A 105 8.66 14.79 4.31
C ALA A 105 7.70 15.81 4.94
N GLY A 106 7.33 15.60 6.21
CA GLY A 106 6.59 16.59 7.00
C GLY A 106 5.10 16.71 6.69
N ILE A 107 4.55 15.87 5.82
CA ILE A 107 3.12 15.90 5.48
C ILE A 107 2.28 15.03 6.43
N SER A 108 1.04 15.46 6.64
CA SER A 108 -0.01 14.72 7.32
C SER A 108 -0.54 13.56 6.46
N PHE A 109 -1.29 12.66 7.09
CA PHE A 109 -1.98 11.58 6.40
C PHE A 109 -2.91 12.10 5.30
N ARG A 110 -3.71 13.13 5.59
CA ARG A 110 -4.63 13.75 4.63
C ARG A 110 -3.90 14.32 3.42
N GLU A 111 -2.77 14.98 3.64
CA GLU A 111 -1.93 15.51 2.56
C GLU A 111 -1.30 14.40 1.72
N PHE A 112 -0.91 13.29 2.34
CA PHE A 112 -0.41 12.13 1.59
C PHE A 112 -1.51 11.43 0.79
N ASN A 113 -2.72 11.31 1.34
CA ASN A 113 -3.88 10.78 0.62
C ASN A 113 -4.18 11.66 -0.61
N ALA A 114 -4.21 12.99 -0.43
CA ALA A 114 -4.35 13.93 -1.54
C ALA A 114 -3.21 13.80 -2.57
N PHE A 115 -1.97 13.63 -2.11
CA PHE A 115 -0.81 13.43 -2.99
C PHE A 115 -0.97 12.19 -3.88
N ILE A 116 -1.37 11.03 -3.31
CA ILE A 116 -1.63 9.81 -4.09
C ILE A 116 -2.76 10.01 -5.11
N ASN A 117 -3.81 10.75 -4.75
CA ASN A 117 -4.95 11.00 -5.63
C ASN A 117 -4.63 11.92 -6.81
N ASN A 118 -3.49 12.62 -6.81
CA ASN A 118 -3.10 13.58 -7.85
C ASN A 118 -1.81 13.18 -8.62
N GLN A 119 -1.40 11.91 -8.55
CA GLN A 119 -0.16 11.45 -9.22
C GLN A 119 -0.26 11.34 -10.75
N ASP A 120 -1.45 11.54 -11.34
CA ASP A 120 -1.69 11.45 -12.79
C ASP A 120 -1.50 12.80 -13.55
N ASN A 121 -0.67 13.72 -13.04
CA ASN A 121 -0.31 14.98 -13.74
C ASN A 121 1.12 14.96 -14.30
#